data_AF-A0A7W7HAS3-F1
#
_entry.id   AF-A0A7W7HAS3-F1
#
_cell.length_a   1.000
_cell.length_b   1.000
_cell.length_c   1.000
_cell.angle_alpha   90.00
_cell.angle_beta   90.00
_cell.angle_gamma   90.00
#
_symmetry.space_group_name_H-M   'P 1'
#
loop_
_entity.id
_entity.type
_entity.pdbx_description
1 polymer ?
#
loop_
_entity_poly.entity_id
_entity_poly.type
_entity_poly.pdbx_seq_one_letter_code
_entity_poly.pdbx_strand_id
1 'polypeptide(L)'
;MITRVDRWVRWRVVKAAYERWEERHVRHRFSGWSVRRRLAVFVFTPTLLICCGGILSVPVLWFARVTVEAGKGAPSPEAAADEYLIRLSYNDPDGLLPLLDDGGQERLLSQWRTYQDAMRSTDPPPTRLDIKSLRSGPVVDGRAEVRAEVQAVWWGADDNGRLGGYSSSPRTWVIKTRNDDGWRVAGIDAPPWCGTGGYVPRYEGAGDGEPSAAPVPAVVPSSADPLKHPREMLKCGPRDPFRAWHSCPPTSSMPTE
;
A
#
# COMPACT_ATOMS: atom_id res chain seq x y z
N MET A 1 39.77 -39.02 -4.41
CA MET A 1 38.63 -39.07 -5.36
C MET A 1 37.34 -38.44 -4.82
N ILE A 2 37.35 -37.79 -3.64
CA ILE A 2 36.14 -37.26 -2.96
C ILE A 2 35.82 -35.79 -3.33
N THR A 3 36.73 -35.07 -3.99
CA THR A 3 36.56 -33.62 -4.26
C THR A 3 35.72 -33.25 -5.49
N ARG A 4 35.34 -34.22 -6.36
CA ARG A 4 34.57 -33.92 -7.58
C ARG A 4 33.06 -33.92 -7.37
N VAL A 5 32.55 -34.74 -6.46
CA VAL A 5 31.10 -34.88 -6.24
C VAL A 5 30.54 -33.64 -5.52
N ASP A 6 31.26 -33.14 -4.52
CA ASP A 6 30.87 -31.94 -3.77
C ASP A 6 30.77 -30.69 -4.65
N ARG A 7 31.68 -30.55 -5.62
CA ARG A 7 31.67 -29.43 -6.57
C ARG A 7 30.43 -29.45 -7.46
N TRP A 8 29.95 -30.63 -7.81
CA TRP A 8 28.82 -30.83 -8.72
C TRP A 8 27.47 -30.56 -8.03
N VAL A 9 27.34 -30.98 -6.77
CA VAL A 9 26.15 -30.69 -5.94
C VAL A 9 26.04 -29.19 -5.66
N ARG A 10 27.15 -28.55 -5.27
CA ARG A 10 27.17 -27.10 -5.00
C ARG A 10 26.82 -26.28 -6.25
N TRP A 11 27.26 -26.71 -7.43
CA TRP A 11 26.92 -26.06 -8.70
C TRP A 11 25.43 -26.16 -9.05
N ARG A 12 24.80 -27.33 -8.82
CA ARG A 12 23.34 -27.49 -9.05
C ARG A 12 22.50 -26.60 -8.13
N VAL A 13 22.89 -26.47 -6.86
CA VAL A 13 22.16 -25.62 -5.89
C VAL A 13 22.27 -24.14 -6.28
N VAL A 14 23.47 -23.69 -6.66
CA VAL A 14 23.68 -22.31 -7.13
C VAL A 14 22.91 -22.04 -8.42
N LYS A 15 22.88 -23.00 -9.37
CA LYS A 15 22.12 -22.87 -10.61
C LYS A 15 20.62 -22.74 -10.36
N ALA A 16 20.05 -23.58 -9.50
CA ALA A 16 18.62 -23.53 -9.17
C ALA A 16 18.22 -22.27 -8.38
N ALA A 17 19.14 -21.70 -7.59
CA ALA A 17 18.94 -20.40 -6.94
C ALA A 17 19.00 -19.25 -7.96
N TYR A 18 19.93 -19.30 -8.92
CA TYR A 18 20.06 -18.33 -10.00
C TYR A 18 18.82 -18.31 -10.91
N GLU A 19 18.35 -19.48 -11.35
CA GLU A 19 17.17 -19.61 -12.21
C GLU A 19 15.92 -19.03 -11.54
N ARG A 20 15.71 -19.30 -10.24
CA ARG A 20 14.60 -18.71 -9.44
C ARG A 20 14.71 -17.21 -9.21
N TRP A 21 15.92 -16.65 -9.18
CA TRP A 21 16.14 -15.21 -9.10
C TRP A 21 15.92 -14.55 -10.47
N GLU A 22 16.40 -15.19 -11.55
CA GLU A 22 16.27 -14.72 -12.93
C GLU A 22 14.80 -14.65 -13.37
N GLU A 23 13.98 -15.64 -13.00
CA GLU A 23 12.54 -15.62 -13.27
C GLU A 23 11.82 -14.46 -12.57
N ARG A 24 12.25 -14.08 -11.36
CA ARG A 24 11.58 -13.05 -10.55
C ARG A 24 12.01 -11.62 -10.86
N HIS A 25 13.28 -11.36 -11.18
CA HIS A 25 13.82 -9.98 -11.18
C HIS A 25 14.29 -9.48 -12.55
N VAL A 26 14.53 -10.36 -13.53
CA VAL A 26 15.33 -10.00 -14.72
C VAL A 26 14.48 -9.81 -15.98
N ARG A 27 13.22 -10.27 -15.97
CA ARG A 27 12.36 -10.29 -17.18
C ARG A 27 12.14 -8.92 -17.83
N HIS A 28 12.03 -7.83 -17.07
CA HIS A 28 11.74 -6.52 -17.65
C HIS A 28 12.96 -5.67 -18.02
N ARG A 29 14.08 -5.79 -17.29
CA ARG A 29 15.22 -4.85 -17.46
C ARG A 29 16.35 -5.36 -18.35
N PHE A 30 16.44 -6.68 -18.58
CA PHE A 30 17.56 -7.29 -19.31
C PHE A 30 17.13 -8.26 -20.42
N SER A 31 15.88 -8.19 -20.90
CA SER A 31 15.32 -9.09 -21.91
C SER A 31 16.17 -9.19 -23.20
N GLY A 32 16.90 -8.12 -23.56
CA GLY A 32 17.80 -8.10 -24.72
C GLY A 32 19.18 -8.76 -24.52
N TRP A 33 19.52 -9.23 -23.32
CA TRP A 33 20.81 -9.85 -23.04
C TRP A 33 20.72 -11.37 -23.09
N SER A 34 21.58 -12.00 -23.90
CA SER A 34 21.68 -13.47 -23.94
C SER A 34 22.12 -14.02 -22.58
N VAL A 35 21.64 -15.22 -22.23
CA VAL A 35 21.95 -15.92 -20.95
C VAL A 35 23.46 -15.99 -20.71
N ARG A 36 24.26 -16.22 -21.77
CA ARG A 36 25.72 -16.21 -21.70
C ARG A 36 26.29 -14.85 -21.29
N ARG A 37 25.72 -13.75 -21.77
CA ARG A 37 26.17 -12.39 -21.46
C ARG A 37 25.82 -11.99 -20.03
N ARG A 38 24.63 -12.39 -19.54
CA ARG A 38 24.23 -12.19 -18.14
C ARG A 38 25.16 -12.94 -17.19
N LEU A 39 25.36 -14.23 -17.44
CA LEU A 39 26.25 -15.05 -16.62
C LEU A 39 27.69 -14.53 -16.67
N ALA A 40 28.16 -14.09 -17.84
CA ALA A 40 29.49 -13.50 -17.95
C ALA A 40 29.64 -12.23 -17.11
N VAL A 41 28.68 -11.30 -17.14
CA VAL A 41 28.74 -10.07 -16.34
C VAL A 41 28.60 -10.38 -14.84
N PHE A 42 27.64 -11.20 -14.43
CA PHE A 42 27.45 -11.50 -13.01
C PHE A 42 28.55 -12.35 -12.39
N VAL A 43 29.28 -13.15 -13.19
CA VAL A 43 30.37 -13.99 -12.68
C VAL A 43 31.72 -13.31 -12.88
N PHE A 44 32.04 -12.84 -14.10
CA PHE A 44 33.37 -12.26 -14.36
C PHE A 44 33.55 -10.89 -13.72
N THR A 45 32.55 -10.01 -13.71
CA THR A 45 32.73 -8.67 -13.13
C THR A 45 33.13 -8.72 -11.64
N PRO A 46 32.46 -9.48 -10.76
CA PRO A 46 32.93 -9.61 -9.38
C PRO A 46 34.24 -10.40 -9.27
N THR A 47 34.47 -11.43 -10.10
CA THR A 47 35.73 -12.21 -10.05
C THR A 47 36.95 -11.37 -10.44
N LEU A 48 36.81 -10.50 -11.43
CA LEU A 48 37.87 -9.61 -11.92
C LEU A 48 38.11 -8.45 -10.94
N LEU A 49 37.05 -7.94 -10.29
CA LEU A 49 37.15 -7.01 -9.16
C LEU A 49 37.85 -7.62 -7.93
N ILE A 50 37.56 -8.88 -7.61
CA ILE A 50 38.21 -9.61 -6.49
C ILE A 50 39.66 -9.93 -6.80
N CYS A 51 39.98 -10.32 -8.04
CA CYS A 51 41.32 -10.75 -8.44
C CYS A 51 42.30 -9.57 -8.63
N CYS A 52 41.81 -8.40 -9.02
CA CYS A 52 42.64 -7.22 -9.32
C CYS A 52 42.48 -6.06 -8.33
N GLY A 53 41.49 -6.09 -7.42
CA GLY A 53 41.17 -4.98 -6.51
C GLY A 53 40.99 -5.44 -5.06
N GLY A 54 42.03 -6.06 -4.49
CA GLY A 54 42.08 -6.88 -3.27
C GLY A 54 41.49 -6.36 -1.93
N ILE A 55 40.61 -5.36 -1.90
CA ILE A 55 39.95 -4.85 -0.67
C ILE A 55 38.43 -4.61 -0.86
N LEU A 56 37.83 -5.00 -1.99
CA LEU A 56 36.37 -4.81 -2.24
C LEU A 56 35.49 -6.05 -1.94
N SER A 57 35.97 -7.03 -1.18
CA SER A 57 35.13 -8.16 -0.75
C SER A 57 34.07 -7.77 0.30
N VAL A 58 34.38 -6.77 1.13
CA VAL A 58 33.48 -6.26 2.17
C VAL A 58 32.16 -5.71 1.60
N PRO A 59 32.14 -4.82 0.58
CA PRO A 59 30.89 -4.31 0.04
C PRO A 59 30.03 -5.37 -0.65
N VAL A 60 30.62 -6.38 -1.31
CA VAL A 60 29.84 -7.44 -1.98
C VAL A 60 29.15 -8.34 -0.96
N LEU A 61 29.84 -8.71 0.13
CA LEU A 61 29.25 -9.51 1.21
C LEU A 61 28.18 -8.71 1.97
N TRP A 62 28.40 -7.42 2.15
CA TRP A 62 27.41 -6.51 2.74
C TRP A 62 26.17 -6.38 1.86
N PHE A 63 26.33 -6.14 0.54
CA PHE A 63 25.22 -6.12 -0.41
C PHE A 63 24.45 -7.44 -0.45
N ALA A 64 25.15 -8.58 -0.48
CA ALA A 64 24.51 -9.89 -0.46
C ALA A 64 23.69 -10.10 0.82
N ARG A 65 24.20 -9.68 1.98
CA ARG A 65 23.44 -9.71 3.25
C ARG A 65 22.21 -8.82 3.20
N VAL A 66 22.36 -7.56 2.77
CA VAL A 66 21.24 -6.61 2.66
C VAL A 66 20.17 -7.13 1.70
N THR A 67 20.55 -7.75 0.58
CA THR A 67 19.59 -8.29 -0.40
C THR A 67 18.87 -9.53 0.11
N VAL A 68 19.56 -10.39 0.87
CA VAL A 68 18.95 -11.56 1.50
C VAL A 68 18.06 -11.15 2.67
N GLU A 69 18.43 -10.11 3.42
CA GLU A 69 17.62 -9.55 4.51
C GLU A 69 16.37 -8.84 3.96
N ALA A 70 16.46 -8.17 2.82
CA ALA A 70 15.30 -7.54 2.17
C ALA A 70 14.19 -8.53 1.77
N GLY A 71 14.54 -9.81 1.53
CA GLY A 71 13.58 -10.86 1.19
C GLY A 71 12.97 -11.58 2.40
N LYS A 72 13.47 -11.34 3.61
CA LYS A 72 13.05 -12.06 4.82
C LYS A 72 11.76 -11.50 5.43
N GLY A 73 11.29 -10.34 4.99
CA GLY A 73 10.20 -9.62 5.64
C GLY A 73 10.75 -8.62 6.65
N ALA A 74 9.87 -8.02 7.45
CA ALA A 74 10.23 -6.95 8.36
C ALA A 74 10.85 -7.47 9.69
N PRO A 75 11.65 -6.64 10.38
CA PRO A 75 12.28 -7.04 11.65
C PRO A 75 11.30 -7.13 12.84
N SER A 76 10.13 -6.50 12.75
CA SER A 76 9.10 -6.52 13.79
C SER A 76 7.69 -6.52 13.15
N PRO A 77 6.64 -6.92 13.89
CA PRO A 77 5.27 -6.90 13.38
C PRO A 77 4.81 -5.48 13.05
N GLU A 78 5.21 -4.48 13.85
CA GLU A 78 4.93 -3.06 13.59
C GLU A 78 5.62 -2.59 12.33
N ALA A 79 6.89 -2.95 12.11
CA ALA A 79 7.61 -2.59 10.91
C ALA A 79 6.93 -3.15 9.64
N ALA A 80 6.41 -4.38 9.69
CA ALA A 80 5.64 -4.95 8.57
C ALA A 80 4.35 -4.17 8.30
N ALA A 81 3.63 -3.80 9.36
CA ALA A 81 2.38 -3.05 9.27
C ALA A 81 2.59 -1.60 8.78
N ASP A 82 3.62 -0.93 9.30
CA ASP A 82 3.99 0.45 8.92
C ASP A 82 4.38 0.51 7.44
N GLU A 83 5.29 -0.37 7.01
CA GLU A 83 5.72 -0.46 5.63
C GLU A 83 4.53 -0.76 4.70
N TYR A 84 3.64 -1.68 5.08
CA TYR A 84 2.41 -1.95 4.32
C TYR A 84 1.55 -0.68 4.13
N LEU A 85 1.31 0.07 5.20
CA LEU A 85 0.50 1.30 5.17
C LEU A 85 1.19 2.42 4.37
N ILE A 86 2.51 2.54 4.45
CA ILE A 86 3.29 3.46 3.62
C ILE A 86 3.13 3.11 2.13
N ARG A 87 3.31 1.84 1.76
CA ARG A 87 3.17 1.38 0.36
C ARG A 87 1.74 1.57 -0.16
N LEU A 88 0.73 1.35 0.69
CA LEU A 88 -0.65 1.72 0.40
C LEU A 88 -0.80 3.23 0.18
N SER A 89 -0.26 4.07 1.07
CA SER A 89 -0.36 5.52 0.92
C SER A 89 0.28 6.04 -0.37
N TYR A 90 1.37 5.43 -0.84
CA TYR A 90 2.09 5.87 -2.05
C TYR A 90 1.67 5.13 -3.33
N ASN A 91 0.69 4.22 -3.25
CA ASN A 91 0.29 3.36 -4.37
C ASN A 91 1.49 2.63 -5.01
N ASP A 92 2.30 1.97 -4.19
CA ASP A 92 3.44 1.17 -4.64
C ASP A 92 3.17 -0.34 -4.45
N PRO A 93 2.60 -1.02 -5.44
CA PRO A 93 2.29 -2.44 -5.34
C PRO A 93 3.53 -3.33 -5.42
N ASP A 94 4.62 -2.87 -6.03
CA ASP A 94 5.84 -3.68 -6.23
C ASP A 94 6.61 -3.84 -4.91
N GLY A 95 6.65 -2.78 -4.11
CA GLY A 95 7.22 -2.81 -2.75
C GLY A 95 6.41 -3.65 -1.76
N LEU A 96 5.17 -4.01 -2.09
CA LEU A 96 4.27 -4.75 -1.22
C LEU A 96 4.59 -6.25 -1.19
N LEU A 97 4.98 -6.83 -2.33
CA LEU A 97 5.14 -8.28 -2.50
C LEU A 97 6.01 -8.96 -1.42
N PRO A 98 7.20 -8.46 -1.04
CA PRO A 98 8.01 -9.10 0.00
C PRO A 98 7.42 -8.98 1.41
N LEU A 99 6.45 -8.08 1.62
CA LEU A 99 5.81 -7.85 2.92
C LEU A 99 4.58 -8.72 3.11
N LEU A 100 4.03 -9.30 2.05
CA LEU A 100 2.84 -10.13 2.13
C LEU A 100 3.20 -11.57 2.49
N ASP A 101 2.29 -12.21 3.21
CA ASP A 101 2.32 -13.66 3.40
C ASP A 101 2.12 -14.39 2.06
N ASP A 102 3.03 -15.32 1.74
CA ASP A 102 3.04 -16.07 0.48
C ASP A 102 1.69 -16.80 0.25
N GLY A 103 1.09 -17.36 1.32
CA GLY A 103 -0.19 -18.08 1.24
C GLY A 103 -1.42 -17.18 1.06
N GLY A 104 -1.30 -15.88 1.31
CA GLY A 104 -2.39 -14.90 1.25
C GLY A 104 -2.18 -13.80 0.21
N GLN A 105 -1.09 -13.85 -0.55
CA GLN A 105 -0.59 -12.73 -1.35
C GLN A 105 -1.63 -12.21 -2.36
N GLU A 106 -2.26 -13.09 -3.14
CA GLU A 106 -3.25 -12.68 -4.15
C GLU A 106 -4.49 -12.02 -3.53
N ARG A 107 -4.99 -12.58 -2.42
CA ARG A 107 -6.12 -12.02 -1.68
C ARG A 107 -5.79 -10.64 -1.12
N LEU A 108 -4.61 -10.49 -0.51
CA LEU A 108 -4.15 -9.22 0.06
C LEU A 108 -3.92 -8.16 -1.02
N LEU A 109 -3.35 -8.53 -2.17
CA LEU A 109 -3.21 -7.64 -3.32
C LEU A 109 -4.57 -7.21 -3.88
N SER A 110 -5.53 -8.14 -3.96
CA SER A 110 -6.89 -7.80 -4.38
C SER A 110 -7.53 -6.80 -3.43
N GLN A 111 -7.47 -7.05 -2.12
CA GLN A 111 -7.99 -6.13 -1.10
C GLN A 111 -7.32 -4.75 -1.18
N TRP A 112 -5.99 -4.72 -1.37
CA TRP A 112 -5.23 -3.48 -1.54
C TRP A 112 -5.71 -2.69 -2.76
N ARG A 113 -5.91 -3.32 -3.92
CA ARG A 113 -6.39 -2.65 -5.15
C ARG A 113 -7.79 -2.09 -4.95
N THR A 114 -8.68 -2.90 -4.39
CA THR A 114 -10.04 -2.48 -4.05
C THR A 114 -10.04 -1.24 -3.15
N TYR A 115 -9.16 -1.21 -2.15
CA TYR A 115 -9.04 -0.07 -1.24
C TYR A 115 -8.49 1.18 -1.96
N GLN A 116 -7.46 1.02 -2.81
CA GLN A 116 -6.93 2.10 -3.63
C GLN A 116 -7.96 2.69 -4.59
N ASP A 117 -8.75 1.85 -5.24
CA ASP A 117 -9.79 2.29 -6.16
C ASP A 117 -10.87 3.10 -5.42
N ALA A 118 -11.22 2.70 -4.19
CA ALA A 118 -12.12 3.46 -3.33
C ALA A 118 -11.51 4.80 -2.87
N MET A 119 -10.22 4.84 -2.55
CA MET A 119 -9.52 6.09 -2.25
C MET A 119 -9.55 7.06 -3.43
N ARG A 120 -9.25 6.56 -4.63
CA ARG A 120 -9.19 7.36 -5.86
C ARG A 120 -10.55 7.84 -6.36
N SER A 121 -11.63 7.12 -6.03
CA SER A 121 -12.98 7.52 -6.42
C SER A 121 -13.56 8.63 -5.55
N THR A 122 -12.85 9.04 -4.48
CA THR A 122 -13.22 10.20 -3.66
C THR A 122 -12.86 11.49 -4.40
N ASP A 123 -13.72 12.50 -4.30
CA ASP A 123 -13.51 13.81 -4.91
C ASP A 123 -13.41 14.92 -3.84
N PRO A 124 -12.24 15.58 -3.67
CA PRO A 124 -10.95 15.23 -4.26
C PRO A 124 -10.35 13.93 -3.65
N PRO A 125 -9.47 13.21 -4.36
CA PRO A 125 -8.82 12.04 -3.80
C PRO A 125 -7.86 12.46 -2.67
N PRO A 126 -7.74 11.65 -1.61
CA PRO A 126 -6.79 11.93 -0.54
C PRO A 126 -5.37 11.94 -1.11
N THR A 127 -4.56 12.91 -0.67
CA THR A 127 -3.15 13.01 -1.07
C THR A 127 -2.33 11.86 -0.48
N ARG A 128 -2.64 11.47 0.76
CA ARG A 128 -1.97 10.38 1.46
C ARG A 128 -2.80 9.85 2.64
N LEU A 129 -2.40 8.71 3.16
CA LEU A 129 -2.80 8.24 4.48
C LEU A 129 -1.72 8.63 5.50
N ASP A 130 -2.13 9.02 6.70
CA ASP A 130 -1.24 9.37 7.80
C ASP A 130 -1.51 8.44 8.98
N ILE A 131 -0.44 7.94 9.60
CA ILE A 131 -0.49 6.95 10.68
C ILE A 131 -0.25 7.70 11.98
N LYS A 132 -1.28 7.80 12.84
CA LYS A 132 -1.20 8.53 14.10
C LYS A 132 -0.62 7.73 15.25
N SER A 133 -0.94 6.44 15.29
CA SER A 133 -0.37 5.53 16.27
C SER A 133 -0.35 4.12 15.72
N LEU A 134 0.64 3.36 16.18
CA LEU A 134 0.84 1.97 15.79
C LEU A 134 1.19 1.19 17.05
N ARG A 135 0.44 0.13 17.34
CA ARG A 135 0.65 -0.70 18.53
C ARG A 135 0.48 -2.17 18.20
N SER A 136 1.48 -2.98 18.50
CA SER A 136 1.34 -4.44 18.44
C SER A 136 0.64 -4.97 19.69
N GLY A 137 -0.18 -5.99 19.49
CA GLY A 137 -0.61 -6.89 20.53
C GLY A 137 0.48 -7.92 20.87
N PRO A 138 0.21 -8.80 21.84
CA PRO A 138 1.14 -9.86 22.22
C PRO A 138 1.41 -10.79 21.04
N VAL A 139 2.64 -11.29 20.95
CA VAL A 139 3.02 -12.31 19.97
C VAL A 139 2.63 -13.69 20.51
N VAL A 140 1.80 -14.41 19.76
CA VAL A 140 1.37 -15.78 20.09
C VAL A 140 1.59 -16.67 18.87
N ASP A 141 2.35 -17.74 19.01
CA ASP A 141 2.65 -18.70 17.94
C ASP A 141 3.17 -18.05 16.64
N GLY A 142 4.08 -17.07 16.79
CA GLY A 142 4.65 -16.35 15.66
C GLY A 142 3.67 -15.42 14.94
N ARG A 143 2.53 -15.10 15.55
CA ARG A 143 1.52 -14.18 15.01
C ARG A 143 1.35 -13.00 15.94
N ALA A 144 1.03 -11.84 15.37
CA ALA A 144 0.66 -10.65 16.13
C ALA A 144 -0.45 -9.90 15.41
N GLU A 145 -1.26 -9.17 16.18
CA GLU A 145 -2.18 -8.18 15.64
C GLU A 145 -1.62 -6.79 15.89
N VAL A 146 -1.47 -6.00 14.85
CA VAL A 146 -1.04 -4.61 14.94
C VAL A 146 -2.25 -3.72 14.73
N ARG A 147 -2.52 -2.85 15.69
CA ARG A 147 -3.56 -1.83 15.58
C ARG A 147 -2.95 -0.51 15.14
N ALA A 148 -3.47 0.06 14.06
CA ALA A 148 -3.01 1.33 13.52
C ALA A 148 -4.15 2.35 13.50
N GLU A 149 -3.91 3.57 13.99
CA GLU A 149 -4.85 4.68 13.82
C GLU A 149 -4.49 5.44 12.54
N VAL A 150 -5.26 5.21 11.48
CA VAL A 150 -4.99 5.74 10.14
C VAL A 150 -6.00 6.82 9.81
N GLN A 151 -5.54 7.98 9.34
CA GLN A 151 -6.38 9.07 8.84
C GLN A 151 -6.06 9.38 7.37
N ALA A 152 -7.06 9.79 6.61
CA ALA A 152 -6.88 10.32 5.27
C ALA A 152 -6.52 11.81 5.36
N VAL A 153 -5.60 12.26 4.49
CA VAL A 153 -5.14 13.65 4.44
C VAL A 153 -5.28 14.18 3.03
N TRP A 154 -5.91 15.34 2.91
CA TRP A 154 -6.06 16.09 1.68
C TRP A 154 -5.24 17.37 1.78
N TRP A 155 -4.42 17.63 0.76
CA TRP A 155 -3.72 18.89 0.55
C TRP A 155 -4.18 19.51 -0.76
N GLY A 156 -4.40 20.81 -0.75
CA GLY A 156 -4.78 21.56 -1.95
C GLY A 156 -4.36 23.02 -1.84
N ALA A 157 -4.31 23.70 -2.97
CA ALA A 157 -4.29 25.15 -3.01
C ALA A 157 -5.72 25.65 -3.23
N ASP A 158 -6.13 26.72 -2.55
CA ASP A 158 -7.34 27.45 -2.92
C ASP A 158 -7.11 28.27 -4.21
N ASP A 159 -8.16 28.90 -4.73
CA ASP A 159 -8.09 29.74 -5.94
C ASP A 159 -7.10 30.93 -5.81
N ASN A 160 -6.74 31.30 -4.58
CA ASN A 160 -5.77 32.35 -4.29
C ASN A 160 -4.34 31.79 -4.15
N GLY A 161 -4.13 30.50 -4.43
CA GLY A 161 -2.85 29.82 -4.28
C GLY A 161 -2.43 29.56 -2.83
N ARG A 162 -3.33 29.71 -1.85
CA ARG A 162 -3.04 29.39 -0.45
C ARG A 162 -3.11 27.88 -0.25
N LEU A 163 -2.00 27.31 0.22
CA LEU A 163 -1.95 25.91 0.60
C LEU A 163 -2.77 25.68 1.87
N GLY A 164 -3.76 24.79 1.78
CA GLY A 164 -4.56 24.31 2.90
C GLY A 164 -4.53 22.79 2.95
N GLY A 165 -4.83 22.24 4.12
CA GLY A 165 -4.99 20.81 4.28
C GLY A 165 -6.08 20.49 5.29
N TYR A 166 -6.78 19.39 5.05
CA TYR A 166 -7.72 18.83 6.02
C TYR A 166 -7.48 17.34 6.16
N SER A 167 -7.89 16.78 7.29
CA SER A 167 -7.76 15.35 7.57
C SER A 167 -9.06 14.77 8.10
N SER A 168 -9.28 13.48 7.84
CA SER A 168 -10.39 12.75 8.43
C SER A 168 -10.15 12.50 9.92
N SER A 169 -11.19 12.08 10.63
CA SER A 169 -10.99 11.42 11.92
C SER A 169 -10.14 10.14 11.73
N PRO A 170 -9.21 9.83 12.65
CA PRO A 170 -8.49 8.56 12.63
C PRO A 170 -9.45 7.38 12.74
N ARG A 171 -9.12 6.29 12.04
CA ARG A 171 -9.82 5.01 12.15
C ARG A 171 -8.84 3.90 12.46
N THR A 172 -9.27 2.99 13.32
CA THR A 172 -8.49 1.82 13.71
C THR A 172 -8.49 0.77 12.60
N TRP A 173 -7.29 0.39 12.15
CA TRP A 173 -7.03 -0.77 11.31
C TRP A 173 -6.48 -1.89 12.17
N VAL A 174 -6.86 -3.13 11.86
CA VAL A 174 -6.24 -4.32 12.46
C VAL A 174 -5.47 -5.07 11.39
N ILE A 175 -4.16 -5.12 11.54
CA ILE A 175 -3.24 -5.77 10.61
C ILE A 175 -2.71 -7.02 11.29
N LYS A 176 -3.08 -8.18 10.74
CA LYS A 176 -2.63 -9.49 11.22
C LYS A 176 -1.28 -9.79 10.58
N THR A 177 -0.27 -10.00 11.39
CA THR A 177 1.08 -10.34 10.94
C THR A 177 1.48 -11.76 11.34
N ARG A 178 2.36 -12.36 10.56
CA ARG A 178 2.93 -13.69 10.80
C ARG A 178 4.44 -13.66 10.58
N ASN A 179 5.18 -14.37 11.43
CA ASN A 179 6.62 -14.48 11.35
C ASN A 179 7.00 -15.82 10.71
N ASP A 180 7.41 -15.78 9.45
CA ASP A 180 7.93 -16.93 8.70
C ASP A 180 9.30 -16.54 8.13
N ASP A 181 10.35 -16.66 8.95
CA ASP A 181 11.71 -16.13 8.69
C ASP A 181 11.79 -14.59 8.58
N GLY A 182 10.75 -13.92 9.04
CA GLY A 182 10.59 -12.48 9.24
C GLY A 182 9.11 -12.09 9.16
N TRP A 183 8.80 -10.87 9.63
CA TRP A 183 7.41 -10.46 9.82
C TRP A 183 6.77 -10.03 8.49
N ARG A 184 5.60 -10.62 8.21
CA ARG A 184 4.81 -10.38 7.00
C ARG A 184 3.35 -10.12 7.37
N VAL A 185 2.65 -9.41 6.51
CA VAL A 185 1.20 -9.15 6.62
C VAL A 185 0.44 -10.36 6.09
N ALA A 186 -0.35 -10.99 6.94
CA ALA A 186 -1.18 -12.16 6.64
C ALA A 186 -2.67 -11.82 6.47
N GLY A 187 -3.12 -10.69 7.02
CA GLY A 187 -4.53 -10.28 6.98
C GLY A 187 -4.69 -8.81 7.33
N ILE A 188 -5.73 -8.19 6.78
CA ILE A 188 -6.05 -6.78 7.03
C ILE A 188 -7.55 -6.67 7.22
N ASP A 189 -7.92 -6.16 8.38
CA ASP A 189 -9.28 -5.74 8.70
C ASP A 189 -9.27 -4.22 8.74
N ALA A 190 -9.50 -3.62 7.57
CA ALA A 190 -9.63 -2.18 7.40
C ALA A 190 -11.12 -1.77 7.49
N PRO A 191 -11.45 -0.62 8.09
CA PRO A 191 -12.79 -0.06 8.01
C PRO A 191 -13.16 0.22 6.54
N PRO A 192 -14.46 0.22 6.19
CA PRO A 192 -14.87 0.58 4.84
C PRO A 192 -14.44 2.02 4.52
N TRP A 193 -14.09 2.27 3.25
CA TRP A 193 -13.65 3.61 2.84
C TRP A 193 -14.77 4.65 3.01
N CYS A 194 -15.97 4.33 2.50
CA CYS A 194 -17.16 5.18 2.60
C CYS A 194 -18.25 4.56 3.49
N GLY A 195 -19.23 5.38 3.89
CA GLY A 195 -20.38 4.97 4.71
C GLY A 195 -20.14 5.08 6.22
N THR A 196 -21.07 4.52 7.01
CA THR A 196 -21.01 4.55 8.48
C THR A 196 -19.72 3.90 8.98
N GLY A 197 -18.87 4.68 9.64
CA GLY A 197 -17.57 4.22 10.14
C GLY A 197 -16.39 4.43 9.17
N GLY A 198 -16.62 4.97 7.97
CA GLY A 198 -15.56 5.24 6.99
C GLY A 198 -14.87 6.60 7.13
N TYR A 199 -14.10 6.95 6.10
CA TYR A 199 -13.28 8.14 5.95
C TYR A 199 -14.08 9.31 5.37
N VAL A 200 -15.15 9.72 6.03
CA VAL A 200 -15.91 10.92 5.62
C VAL A 200 -15.25 12.15 6.26
N PRO A 201 -14.96 13.22 5.49
CA PRO A 201 -14.51 14.48 6.06
C PRO A 201 -15.59 15.03 6.99
N ARG A 202 -15.25 15.18 8.27
CA ARG A 202 -16.12 15.82 9.25
C ARG A 202 -15.94 17.32 9.10
N TYR A 203 -16.91 18.02 8.54
CA TYR A 203 -16.91 19.48 8.60
C TYR A 203 -17.14 19.88 10.06
N GLU A 204 -16.08 20.30 10.74
CA GLU A 204 -16.10 20.77 12.13
C GLU A 204 -16.64 22.21 12.25
N GLY A 205 -17.44 22.65 11.26
CA GLY A 205 -17.86 24.04 11.09
C GLY A 205 -19.28 24.15 10.55
N ALA A 206 -20.25 23.76 11.36
CA ALA A 206 -21.58 24.37 11.34
C ALA A 206 -22.12 24.22 12.76
N GLY A 207 -21.89 25.26 13.58
CA GLY A 207 -22.55 25.37 14.88
C GLY A 207 -24.05 25.21 14.73
N ASP A 208 -24.67 24.72 15.79
CA ASP A 208 -26.06 24.32 15.90
C ASP A 208 -27.00 25.51 15.63
N GLY A 209 -27.21 25.82 14.35
CA GLY A 209 -28.26 26.68 13.85
C GLY A 209 -29.53 25.86 13.70
N GLU A 210 -30.39 25.96 14.71
CA GLU A 210 -31.75 25.44 14.78
C GLU A 210 -32.54 25.60 13.45
N PRO A 211 -33.29 24.57 12.99
CA PRO A 211 -34.02 24.64 11.73
C PRO A 211 -35.26 25.54 11.87
N SER A 212 -35.12 26.82 11.55
CA SER A 212 -36.27 27.71 11.34
C SER A 212 -36.91 27.41 9.98
N ALA A 213 -38.22 27.19 10.01
CA ALA A 213 -39.08 26.84 8.88
C ALA A 213 -39.07 27.87 7.72
N ALA A 214 -39.35 27.35 6.52
CA ALA A 214 -39.36 27.91 5.16
C ALA A 214 -40.29 29.15 4.93
N PRO A 215 -40.52 29.68 3.69
CA PRO A 215 -39.95 29.38 2.36
C PRO A 215 -39.58 30.63 1.49
N VAL A 216 -39.16 30.39 0.23
CA VAL A 216 -39.45 31.09 -1.04
C VAL A 216 -38.18 31.26 -1.93
N PRO A 217 -38.26 30.94 -3.26
CA PRO A 217 -37.11 30.87 -4.16
C PRO A 217 -36.87 32.18 -4.91
N ALA A 218 -35.62 32.43 -5.35
CA ALA A 218 -35.31 32.85 -6.72
C ALA A 218 -33.81 33.08 -6.94
N VAL A 219 -33.40 32.76 -8.18
CA VAL A 219 -32.20 33.17 -8.92
C VAL A 219 -30.88 32.48 -8.57
N VAL A 220 -30.54 31.54 -9.45
CA VAL A 220 -29.22 30.95 -9.65
C VAL A 220 -28.30 31.96 -10.35
N PRO A 221 -27.11 32.26 -9.81
CA PRO A 221 -25.93 32.51 -10.61
C PRO A 221 -25.06 31.25 -10.61
N SER A 222 -24.93 30.67 -11.79
CA SER A 222 -24.00 29.60 -12.12
C SER A 222 -22.57 30.14 -12.03
N SER A 223 -21.94 30.01 -10.88
CA SER A 223 -20.47 29.99 -10.74
C SER A 223 -20.10 28.83 -9.83
N ALA A 224 -19.87 27.66 -10.43
CA ALA A 224 -19.39 26.48 -9.75
C ALA A 224 -17.95 26.73 -9.29
N ASP A 225 -17.81 27.25 -8.08
CA ASP A 225 -16.61 27.20 -7.28
C ASP A 225 -16.68 25.88 -6.48
N PRO A 226 -15.97 24.82 -6.92
CA PRO A 226 -16.10 23.48 -6.33
C PRO A 226 -15.64 23.42 -4.87
N LEU A 227 -15.01 24.48 -4.35
CA LEU A 227 -14.58 24.56 -2.95
C LEU A 227 -15.67 25.09 -2.00
N LYS A 228 -16.77 25.67 -2.51
CA LYS A 228 -17.83 26.28 -1.68
C LYS A 228 -18.99 25.35 -1.29
N HIS A 229 -19.21 24.25 -2.01
CA HIS A 229 -20.38 23.37 -1.81
C HIS A 229 -20.03 21.87 -1.78
N PRO A 230 -19.30 21.40 -0.75
CA PRO A 230 -18.83 20.01 -0.62
C PRO A 230 -19.94 18.98 -0.38
N ARG A 231 -21.16 19.41 -0.02
CA ARG A 231 -22.32 18.53 0.20
C ARG A 231 -22.81 17.84 -1.08
N GLU A 232 -22.48 18.36 -2.26
CA GLU A 232 -22.89 17.76 -3.54
C GLU A 232 -21.90 16.72 -4.09
N MET A 233 -20.68 16.66 -3.54
CA MET A 233 -19.60 15.79 -4.05
C MET A 233 -19.63 14.34 -3.52
N LEU A 234 -20.55 14.02 -2.61
CA LEU A 234 -20.65 12.68 -1.96
C LEU A 234 -21.86 11.88 -2.43
N LYS A 235 -22.24 11.97 -3.70
CA LYS A 235 -23.22 11.04 -4.28
C LYS A 235 -22.48 9.76 -4.69
N CYS A 236 -22.74 8.65 -3.98
CA CYS A 236 -22.47 7.31 -4.50
C CYS A 236 -23.10 7.21 -5.89
N GLY A 237 -22.28 7.32 -6.94
CA GLY A 237 -22.76 7.37 -8.31
C GLY A 237 -23.42 6.05 -8.72
N PRO A 238 -24.27 6.04 -9.76
CA PRO A 238 -24.95 4.83 -10.25
C PRO A 238 -24.01 3.73 -10.78
N ARG A 239 -22.69 3.95 -10.78
CA ARG A 239 -21.65 2.99 -11.18
C ARG A 239 -20.75 2.55 -10.02
N ASP A 240 -21.19 2.70 -8.77
CA ASP A 240 -20.45 2.22 -7.61
C ASP A 240 -20.39 0.67 -7.58
N PRO A 241 -19.20 0.06 -7.74
CA PRO A 241 -19.05 -1.39 -7.72
C PRO A 241 -19.32 -2.03 -6.34
N PHE A 242 -19.52 -1.21 -5.30
CA PHE A 242 -19.78 -1.66 -3.92
C PHE A 242 -21.26 -1.57 -3.52
N ARG A 243 -22.19 -1.33 -4.46
CA ARG A 243 -23.65 -1.31 -4.19
C ARG A 243 -24.16 -2.60 -3.53
N ALA A 244 -23.49 -3.72 -3.76
CA ALA A 244 -23.83 -5.01 -3.15
C ALA A 244 -23.34 -5.19 -1.70
N TRP A 245 -22.42 -4.33 -1.23
CA TRP A 245 -21.77 -4.43 0.09
C TRP A 245 -22.23 -3.36 1.08
N HIS A 246 -22.87 -2.30 0.61
CA HIS A 246 -23.42 -1.25 1.44
C HIS A 246 -24.95 -1.25 1.42
N SER A 247 -25.55 -1.29 2.61
CA SER A 247 -26.92 -0.82 2.86
C SER A 247 -26.99 0.70 2.66
N CYS A 248 -26.66 1.20 1.46
CA CYS A 248 -27.06 2.55 1.09
C CYS A 248 -28.59 2.54 1.07
N PRO A 249 -29.27 3.33 1.91
CA PRO A 249 -30.72 3.47 1.77
C PRO A 249 -30.98 3.90 0.31
N PRO A 250 -31.96 3.29 -0.37
CA PRO A 250 -32.27 3.69 -1.73
C PRO A 250 -32.49 5.20 -1.71
N THR A 251 -31.86 5.90 -2.65
CA THR A 251 -32.24 7.27 -2.96
C THR A 251 -33.73 7.25 -3.22
N SER A 252 -34.50 7.63 -2.19
CA SER A 252 -35.92 7.87 -2.29
C SER A 252 -36.11 8.74 -3.52
N SER A 253 -36.81 8.18 -4.49
CA SER A 253 -37.33 8.88 -5.66
C SER A 253 -37.67 10.32 -5.32
N MET A 254 -36.97 11.28 -5.92
CA MET A 254 -37.52 12.63 -6.01
C MET A 254 -38.86 12.51 -6.75
N PRO A 255 -39.95 13.10 -6.24
CA PRO A 255 -41.18 13.21 -6.99
C PRO A 255 -40.89 14.04 -8.25
N THR A 256 -41.34 13.50 -9.38
CA THR A 256 -41.38 14.20 -10.66
C THR A 256 -42.56 15.16 -10.60
N GLU A 257 -42.29 16.46 -10.52
CA GLU A 257 -43.24 17.49 -10.95
C GLU A 257 -42.93 17.89 -12.39
#